data_AF-A0A087TKL4-F1
#
_entry.id   AF-A0A087TKL4-F1
#
_cell.length_a   1.000
_cell.length_b   1.000
_cell.length_c   1.000
_cell.angle_alpha   90.00
_cell.angle_beta   90.00
_cell.angle_gamma   90.00
#
_symmetry.space_group_name_H-M   'P 1'
#
loop_
_entity.id
_entity.type
_entity.pdbx_description
1 polymer ?
#
loop_
_entity_poly.entity_id
_entity_poly.type
_entity_poly.pdbx_seq_one_letter_code
_entity_poly.pdbx_strand_id
1 'polypeptide(L)'
;MDSQSTNYTNIHHLGRSLIEEDSSSFTTIQGFLTALDKQWEQISAELTQKEKSVGHLMQLWKECCSLRDQLNEALNNASQSVKPPSFVPCDSVQVSKLLENAKAGNDVLKSHRYEMDNYKQKCKELLEQLEAIEKFDKSGLVQASVEIQNKWKDTCSKVETQLLNLESQMVLWQQIEFNKEEVIAWAIEMCRCLDECINNFESKEKAQLILDRYRCELISYSEMKNDILKKIESLQKLNNNVEIPTLTSLKSVIQNHFEEVANLASKLEGCIKELGAEEEDVRKEQQQLSEWLRLMREAVSKCEDISADDETILQNYENCK
;
A
#
# COMPACT_ATOMS: atom_id res chain seq x y z
N MET A 1 18.33 -5.80 64.19
CA MET A 1 17.89 -4.65 64.99
C MET A 1 17.50 -5.08 66.39
N ASP A 2 16.74 -6.17 66.54
CA ASP A 2 16.29 -6.66 67.85
C ASP A 2 17.43 -6.87 68.86
N SER A 3 18.54 -7.51 68.48
CA SER A 3 19.67 -7.71 69.41
C SER A 3 20.41 -6.41 69.80
N GLN A 4 20.43 -5.40 68.91
CA GLN A 4 21.06 -4.10 69.15
C GLN A 4 20.16 -3.22 70.03
N SER A 5 18.84 -3.32 69.86
CA SER A 5 17.84 -2.70 70.74
C SER A 5 17.88 -3.33 72.14
N THR A 6 18.04 -4.64 72.26
CA THR A 6 18.24 -5.31 73.56
C THR A 6 19.53 -4.84 74.24
N ASN A 7 20.64 -4.72 73.51
CA ASN A 7 21.91 -4.21 74.06
C ASN A 7 21.84 -2.74 74.49
N TYR A 8 21.15 -1.88 73.73
CA TYR A 8 20.89 -0.49 74.11
C TYR A 8 20.12 -0.41 75.44
N THR A 9 19.08 -1.23 75.59
CA THR A 9 18.27 -1.29 76.80
C THR A 9 19.07 -1.81 78.01
N ASN A 10 19.96 -2.79 77.78
CA ASN A 10 20.85 -3.34 78.80
C ASN A 10 21.93 -2.34 79.26
N ILE A 11 22.52 -1.57 78.34
CA ILE A 11 23.52 -0.53 78.67
C ILE A 11 22.87 0.59 79.49
N HIS A 12 21.64 0.97 79.18
CA HIS A 12 20.86 1.91 79.99
C HIS A 12 20.56 1.39 81.39
N HIS A 13 20.21 0.10 81.50
CA HIS A 13 19.99 -0.53 82.79
C HIS A 13 21.27 -0.57 83.64
N LEU A 14 22.39 -0.99 83.05
CA LEU A 14 23.70 -1.01 83.73
C LEU A 14 24.17 0.39 84.12
N GLY A 15 24.00 1.39 83.24
CA GLY A 15 24.35 2.77 83.53
C GLY A 15 23.54 3.38 84.68
N ARG A 16 22.24 3.04 84.78
CA ARG A 16 21.40 3.43 85.92
C ARG A 16 21.83 2.76 87.22
N SER A 17 22.12 1.46 87.20
CA SER A 17 22.64 0.75 88.38
C SER A 17 24.00 1.28 88.86
N LEU A 18 24.90 1.63 87.93
CA LEU A 18 26.21 2.24 88.24
C LEU A 18 26.08 3.64 88.86
N ILE A 19 25.09 4.43 88.43
CA ILE A 19 24.77 5.74 89.02
C ILE A 19 24.23 5.59 90.45
N GLU A 20 23.46 4.55 90.73
CA GLU A 20 22.95 4.23 92.07
C GLU A 20 24.06 3.76 93.03
N GLU A 21 25.07 3.05 92.53
CA GLU A 21 26.20 2.54 93.33
C GLU A 21 27.36 3.55 93.51
N ASP A 22 27.66 4.39 92.52
CA ASP A 22 28.73 5.39 92.59
C ASP A 22 28.25 6.79 92.16
N SER A 23 27.75 7.54 93.13
CA SER A 23 27.25 8.91 92.94
C SER A 23 28.35 9.93 92.60
N SER A 24 29.63 9.61 92.82
CA SER A 24 30.75 10.51 92.52
C SER A 24 31.07 10.59 91.02
N SER A 25 30.72 9.54 90.27
CA SER A 25 30.92 9.43 88.82
C SER A 25 29.67 9.78 87.99
N PHE A 26 28.60 10.27 88.65
CA PHE A 26 27.28 10.55 88.07
C PHE A 26 27.36 11.33 86.76
N THR A 27 28.05 12.48 86.76
CA THR A 27 28.12 13.40 85.62
C THR A 27 28.77 12.76 84.39
N THR A 28 29.75 11.88 84.61
CA THR A 28 30.46 11.17 83.55
C THR A 28 29.59 10.08 82.94
N ILE A 29 28.95 9.25 83.76
CA ILE A 29 28.07 8.16 83.30
C ILE A 29 26.84 8.75 82.59
N GLN A 30 26.23 9.81 83.14
CA GLN A 30 25.12 10.53 82.53
C GLN A 30 25.53 11.11 81.16
N GLY A 31 26.72 11.70 81.05
CA GLY A 31 27.26 12.21 79.79
C GLY A 31 27.42 11.13 78.70
N PHE A 32 27.88 9.93 79.07
CA PHE A 32 27.97 8.79 78.16
C PHE A 32 26.60 8.26 77.74
N LEU A 33 25.64 8.14 78.66
CA LEU A 33 24.28 7.71 78.34
C LEU A 33 23.58 8.71 77.41
N THR A 34 23.71 10.01 77.65
CA THR A 34 23.14 11.04 76.77
C THR A 34 23.81 11.06 75.39
N ALA A 35 25.12 10.83 75.32
CA ALA A 35 25.81 10.70 74.04
C ALA A 35 25.36 9.44 73.27
N LEU A 36 25.15 8.33 73.98
CA LEU A 36 24.62 7.09 73.43
C LEU A 36 23.18 7.26 72.93
N ASP A 37 22.32 7.95 73.69
CA ASP A 37 20.94 8.29 73.29
C ASP A 37 20.94 9.07 71.97
N LYS A 38 21.76 10.11 71.89
CA LYS A 38 21.89 10.94 70.68
C LYS A 38 22.37 10.12 69.48
N GLN A 39 23.36 9.24 69.67
CA GLN A 39 23.86 8.36 68.62
C GLN A 39 22.81 7.32 68.20
N TRP A 40 22.08 6.76 69.16
CA TRP A 40 21.03 5.78 68.90
C TRP A 40 19.85 6.42 68.14
N GLU A 41 19.39 7.59 68.56
CA GLU A 41 18.37 8.36 67.83
C GLU A 41 18.82 8.69 66.41
N GLN A 42 20.07 9.14 66.24
CA GLN A 42 20.65 9.42 64.93
C GLN A 42 20.68 8.18 64.03
N ILE A 43 21.22 7.06 64.52
CA ILE A 43 21.29 5.80 63.75
C ILE A 43 19.89 5.28 63.43
N SER A 44 18.96 5.32 64.39
CA SER A 44 17.58 4.89 64.18
C SER A 44 16.88 5.75 63.14
N ALA A 45 17.08 7.07 63.16
CA ALA A 45 16.53 7.99 62.16
C ALA A 45 17.13 7.75 60.77
N GLU A 46 18.46 7.63 60.66
CA GLU A 46 19.16 7.34 59.41
C GLU A 46 18.73 5.98 58.83
N LEU A 47 18.57 4.96 59.67
CA LEU A 47 18.14 3.63 59.24
C LEU A 47 16.69 3.64 58.75
N THR A 48 15.78 4.30 59.47
CA THR A 48 14.38 4.46 59.05
C THR A 48 14.29 5.23 57.72
N GLN A 49 15.14 6.24 57.53
CA GLN A 49 15.21 7.00 56.28
C GLN A 49 15.72 6.12 55.12
N LYS A 50 16.76 5.32 55.34
CA LYS A 50 17.29 4.39 54.34
C LYS A 50 16.27 3.30 54.00
N GLU A 51 15.56 2.75 54.98
CA GLU A 51 14.50 1.76 54.75
C GLU A 51 13.38 2.33 53.88
N LYS A 52 12.91 3.55 54.16
CA LYS A 52 11.91 4.24 53.32
C LYS A 52 12.43 4.48 51.90
N SER A 53 13.68 4.91 51.75
CA SER A 53 14.30 5.15 50.44
C SER A 53 14.42 3.85 49.63
N VAL A 54 14.87 2.75 50.23
CA VAL A 54 14.95 1.44 49.57
C VAL A 54 13.56 0.92 49.21
N GLY A 55 12.56 1.09 50.09
CA GLY A 55 11.17 0.72 49.80
C GLY A 55 10.60 1.45 48.58
N HIS A 56 10.86 2.76 48.48
CA HIS A 56 10.44 3.57 47.33
C HIS A 56 11.17 3.16 46.04
N LEU A 57 12.48 2.95 46.08
CA LEU A 57 13.25 2.43 44.94
C LEU A 57 12.72 1.08 44.44
N MET A 58 12.36 0.18 45.37
CA MET A 58 11.80 -1.12 45.01
C MET A 58 10.42 -0.99 44.36
N GLN A 59 9.61 -0.01 44.77
CA GLN A 59 8.35 0.31 44.11
C GLN A 59 8.58 0.85 42.69
N LEU A 60 9.47 1.84 42.51
CA LEU A 60 9.82 2.39 41.20
C LEU A 60 10.36 1.31 40.26
N TRP A 61 11.21 0.41 40.76
CA TRP A 61 11.73 -0.72 40.00
C TRP A 61 10.59 -1.64 39.51
N LYS A 62 9.63 -1.96 40.39
CA LYS A 62 8.46 -2.79 40.02
C LYS A 62 7.58 -2.11 38.98
N GLU A 63 7.33 -0.81 39.13
CA GLU A 63 6.59 0.00 38.14
C GLU A 63 7.29 -0.05 36.78
N CYS A 64 8.62 0.18 36.74
CA CYS A 64 9.41 0.09 35.51
C CYS A 64 9.35 -1.30 34.86
N CYS A 65 9.44 -2.38 35.65
CA CYS A 65 9.33 -3.74 35.13
C CYS A 65 7.94 -4.00 34.53
N SER A 66 6.88 -3.59 35.22
CA SER A 66 5.50 -3.78 34.74
C SER A 66 5.24 -3.04 33.42
N LEU A 67 5.70 -1.79 33.31
CA LEU A 67 5.59 -0.99 32.09
C LEU A 67 6.41 -1.60 30.96
N ARG A 68 7.63 -2.07 31.24
CA ARG A 68 8.44 -2.80 30.27
C ARG A 68 7.72 -4.01 29.72
N ASP A 69 7.12 -4.81 30.58
CA ASP A 69 6.51 -6.08 30.16
C ASP A 69 5.27 -5.81 29.29
N GLN A 70 4.46 -4.81 29.66
CA GLN A 70 3.36 -4.30 28.82
C GLN A 70 3.85 -3.77 27.46
N LEU A 71 4.92 -2.97 27.44
CA LEU A 71 5.49 -2.45 26.20
C LEU A 71 6.06 -3.57 25.31
N ASN A 72 6.70 -4.59 25.89
CA ASN A 72 7.20 -5.74 25.13
C ASN A 72 6.05 -6.54 24.50
N GLU A 73 4.93 -6.70 25.20
CA GLU A 73 3.75 -7.35 24.65
C GLU A 73 3.17 -6.54 23.48
N ALA A 74 2.99 -5.23 23.66
CA ALA A 74 2.52 -4.32 22.61
C ALA A 74 3.46 -4.34 21.39
N LEU A 75 4.78 -4.32 21.60
CA LEU A 75 5.79 -4.39 20.54
C LEU A 75 5.76 -5.73 19.81
N ASN A 76 5.58 -6.83 20.53
CA ASN A 76 5.45 -8.15 19.92
C ASN A 76 4.18 -8.24 19.06
N ASN A 77 3.05 -7.73 19.55
CA ASN A 77 1.78 -7.71 18.83
C ASN A 77 1.90 -6.86 17.56
N ALA A 78 2.43 -5.63 17.66
CA ALA A 78 2.64 -4.76 16.52
C ALA A 78 3.64 -5.36 15.50
N SER A 79 4.73 -5.96 15.97
CA SER A 79 5.70 -6.63 15.10
C SER A 79 5.11 -7.83 14.37
N GLN A 80 4.18 -8.56 14.99
CA GLN A 80 3.49 -9.68 14.34
C GLN A 80 2.55 -9.21 13.23
N SER A 81 1.86 -8.09 13.44
CA SER A 81 0.94 -7.51 12.44
C SER A 81 1.63 -7.05 11.16
N VAL A 82 2.93 -6.78 11.22
CA VAL A 82 3.73 -6.25 10.10
C VAL A 82 4.79 -7.25 9.64
N LYS A 83 4.59 -8.53 9.95
CA LYS A 83 5.46 -9.58 9.41
C LYS A 83 5.41 -9.57 7.88
N PRO A 84 6.58 -9.71 7.21
CA PRO A 84 6.60 -9.85 5.77
C PRO A 84 5.71 -11.04 5.37
N PRO A 85 4.77 -10.86 4.42
CA PRO A 85 3.95 -11.96 3.95
C PRO A 85 4.83 -13.02 3.28
N SER A 86 4.45 -14.29 3.39
CA SER A 86 5.19 -15.41 2.79
C SER A 86 5.12 -15.44 1.25
N PHE A 87 4.15 -14.71 0.69
CA PHE A 87 3.94 -14.53 -0.73
C PHE A 87 3.60 -13.07 -1.03
N VAL A 88 3.86 -12.66 -2.27
CA VAL A 88 3.49 -11.32 -2.73
C VAL A 88 1.98 -11.24 -2.94
N PRO A 89 1.30 -10.19 -2.44
CA PRO A 89 -0.13 -10.04 -2.63
C PRO A 89 -0.52 -10.05 -4.12
N CYS A 90 -1.44 -10.93 -4.47
CA CYS A 90 -1.86 -11.15 -5.86
C CYS A 90 -3.14 -10.39 -6.24
N ASP A 91 -3.81 -9.74 -5.29
CA ASP A 91 -5.05 -9.01 -5.53
C ASP A 91 -5.28 -7.91 -4.48
N SER A 92 -6.26 -7.05 -4.76
CA SER A 92 -6.69 -5.94 -3.89
C SER A 92 -7.19 -6.42 -2.52
N VAL A 93 -7.81 -7.60 -2.43
CA VAL A 93 -8.35 -8.14 -1.17
C VAL A 93 -7.23 -8.55 -0.22
N GLN A 94 -6.19 -9.19 -0.75
CA GLN A 94 -5.00 -9.58 0.01
C GLN A 94 -4.25 -8.35 0.52
N VAL A 95 -4.06 -7.33 -0.31
CA VAL A 95 -3.44 -6.07 0.13
C VAL A 95 -4.31 -5.38 1.18
N SER A 96 -5.63 -5.34 1.01
CA SER A 96 -6.55 -4.74 1.99
C SER A 96 -6.46 -5.43 3.35
N LYS A 97 -6.42 -6.76 3.38
CA LYS A 97 -6.27 -7.52 4.62
C LYS A 97 -4.93 -7.24 5.31
N LEU A 98 -3.84 -7.17 4.55
CA LEU A 98 -2.53 -6.80 5.10
C LEU A 98 -2.53 -5.36 5.62
N LEU A 99 -3.22 -4.45 4.93
CA LEU A 99 -3.36 -3.06 5.33
C LEU A 99 -4.13 -2.93 6.63
N GLU A 100 -5.24 -3.65 6.79
CA GLU A 100 -6.01 -3.70 8.04
C GLU A 100 -5.17 -4.22 9.21
N ASN A 101 -4.40 -5.29 9.00
CA ASN A 101 -3.47 -5.80 10.01
C ASN A 101 -2.42 -4.74 10.41
N ALA A 102 -1.81 -4.08 9.43
CA ALA A 102 -0.82 -3.03 9.68
C ALA A 102 -1.43 -1.82 10.42
N LYS A 103 -2.68 -1.44 10.09
CA LYS A 103 -3.44 -0.41 10.81
C LYS A 103 -3.68 -0.81 12.27
N ALA A 104 -4.14 -2.04 12.51
CA ALA A 104 -4.33 -2.56 13.87
C ALA A 104 -3.02 -2.55 14.68
N GLY A 105 -1.90 -2.96 14.07
CA GLY A 105 -0.58 -2.88 14.70
C GLY A 105 -0.16 -1.44 15.04
N ASN A 106 -0.44 -0.50 14.15
CA ASN A 106 -0.18 0.93 14.38
C ASN A 106 -1.05 1.51 15.50
N ASP A 107 -2.32 1.12 15.56
CA ASP A 107 -3.24 1.58 16.61
C ASP A 107 -2.82 1.07 17.99
N VAL A 108 -2.30 -0.17 18.08
CA VAL A 108 -1.69 -0.71 19.31
C VAL A 108 -0.48 0.13 19.74
N LEU A 109 0.40 0.53 18.81
CA LEU A 109 1.54 1.38 19.15
C LEU A 109 1.11 2.79 19.56
N LYS A 110 0.10 3.36 18.90
CA LYS A 110 -0.45 4.67 19.27
C LYS A 110 -1.07 4.65 20.65
N SER A 111 -1.80 3.59 21.01
CA SER A 111 -2.44 3.49 22.32
C SER A 111 -1.42 3.35 23.45
N HIS A 112 -0.26 2.72 23.21
CA HIS A 112 0.80 2.52 24.21
C HIS A 112 1.86 3.64 24.25
N ARG A 113 1.64 4.75 23.54
CA ARG A 113 2.61 5.86 23.47
C ARG A 113 2.80 6.54 24.83
N TYR A 114 1.73 6.69 25.60
CA TYR A 114 1.79 7.30 26.92
C TYR A 114 2.59 6.43 27.90
N GLU A 115 2.39 5.11 27.85
CA GLU A 115 3.09 4.11 28.64
C GLU A 115 4.59 4.12 28.33
N MET A 116 4.97 4.31 27.07
CA MET A 116 6.37 4.46 26.65
C MET A 116 7.00 5.73 27.24
N ASP A 117 6.29 6.85 27.22
CA ASP A 117 6.79 8.11 27.81
C ASP A 117 6.86 8.02 29.34
N ASN A 118 5.87 7.38 29.97
CA ASN A 118 5.88 7.11 31.41
C ASN A 118 7.04 6.18 31.81
N TYR A 119 7.29 5.11 31.04
CA TYR A 119 8.43 4.22 31.24
C TYR A 119 9.77 4.97 31.19
N LYS A 120 9.96 5.86 30.21
CA LYS A 120 11.17 6.70 30.11
C LYS A 120 11.33 7.59 31.34
N GLN A 121 10.26 8.26 31.76
CA GLN A 121 10.29 9.14 32.92
C GLN A 121 10.62 8.38 34.21
N LYS A 122 9.99 7.22 34.42
CA LYS A 122 10.22 6.36 35.59
C LYS A 122 11.62 5.75 35.60
N CYS A 123 12.15 5.34 34.46
CA CYS A 123 13.54 4.88 34.36
C CYS A 123 14.53 6.01 34.70
N LYS A 124 14.25 7.23 34.27
CA LYS A 124 15.08 8.41 34.59
C LYS A 124 15.04 8.72 36.09
N GLU A 125 13.85 8.77 36.68
CA GLU A 125 13.66 8.97 38.13
C GLU A 125 14.42 7.90 38.94
N LEU A 126 14.30 6.63 38.54
CA LEU A 126 15.00 5.51 39.17
C LEU A 126 16.52 5.64 39.04
N LEU A 127 17.04 6.04 37.88
CA LEU A 127 18.47 6.27 37.67
C LEU A 127 19.00 7.41 38.55
N GLU A 128 18.27 8.53 38.64
CA GLU A 128 18.63 9.67 39.51
C GLU A 128 18.67 9.27 40.99
N GLN A 129 17.72 8.45 41.46
CA GLN A 129 17.74 7.98 42.85
C GLN A 129 18.82 6.93 43.12
N LEU A 130 19.16 6.10 42.13
CA LEU A 130 20.28 5.14 42.24
C LEU A 130 21.65 5.83 42.22
N GLU A 131 21.78 7.01 41.61
CA GLU A 131 23.01 7.82 41.68
C GLU A 131 23.34 8.29 43.10
N ALA A 132 22.32 8.44 43.97
CA ALA A 132 22.52 8.76 45.38
C ALA A 132 23.04 7.57 46.22
N ILE A 133 23.11 6.36 45.65
CA ILE A 133 23.64 5.16 46.29
C ILE A 133 25.05 4.89 45.77
N GLU A 134 26.06 5.12 46.62
CA GLU A 134 27.44 4.80 46.27
C GLU A 134 27.60 3.32 45.90
N LYS A 135 28.33 3.06 44.81
CA LYS A 135 28.72 1.74 44.28
C LYS A 135 27.58 0.88 43.69
N PHE A 136 26.39 1.42 43.42
CA PHE A 136 25.37 0.67 42.69
C PHE A 136 25.67 0.61 41.18
N ASP A 137 25.65 -0.59 40.59
CA ASP A 137 25.83 -0.76 39.14
C ASP A 137 24.53 -0.45 38.40
N LYS A 138 24.53 0.66 37.66
CA LYS A 138 23.39 1.14 36.87
C LYS A 138 23.41 0.68 35.40
N SER A 139 24.48 0.01 34.96
CA SER A 139 24.71 -0.32 33.55
C SER A 139 23.57 -1.14 32.94
N GLY A 140 23.10 -2.17 33.65
CA GLY A 140 22.01 -3.04 33.19
C GLY A 140 20.67 -2.32 33.02
N LEU A 141 20.34 -1.37 33.91
CA LEU A 141 19.10 -0.59 33.80
C LEU A 141 19.15 0.38 32.61
N VAL A 142 20.28 1.07 32.44
CA VAL A 142 20.49 1.96 31.29
C VAL A 142 20.36 1.19 29.98
N GLN A 143 21.03 0.02 29.89
CA GLN A 143 20.98 -0.81 28.71
C GLN A 143 19.56 -1.30 28.40
N ALA A 144 18.84 -1.85 29.38
CA ALA A 144 17.47 -2.33 29.19
C ALA A 144 16.52 -1.21 28.74
N SER A 145 16.66 -0.01 29.30
CA SER A 145 15.86 1.16 28.92
C SER A 145 16.13 1.57 27.47
N VAL A 146 17.40 1.64 27.07
CA VAL A 146 17.80 1.95 25.68
C VAL A 146 17.31 0.89 24.70
N GLU A 147 17.40 -0.39 25.06
CA GLU A 147 16.94 -1.49 24.22
C GLU A 147 15.44 -1.40 23.90
N ILE A 148 14.59 -1.14 24.89
CA ILE A 148 13.14 -0.99 24.67
C ILE A 148 12.83 0.25 23.84
N GLN A 149 13.51 1.38 24.12
CA GLN A 149 13.34 2.61 23.35
C GLN A 149 13.70 2.44 21.88
N ASN A 150 14.81 1.73 21.60
CA ASN A 150 15.23 1.42 20.24
C ASN A 150 14.24 0.47 19.56
N LYS A 151 13.85 -0.63 20.23
CA LYS A 151 12.83 -1.56 19.70
C LYS A 151 11.52 -0.85 19.40
N TRP A 152 11.09 0.07 20.25
CA TRP A 152 9.91 0.89 20.03
C TRP A 152 10.02 1.72 18.76
N LYS A 153 11.09 2.52 18.64
CA LYS A 153 11.35 3.35 17.47
C LYS A 153 11.43 2.53 16.18
N ASP A 154 12.14 1.41 16.21
CA ASP A 154 12.32 0.52 15.06
C ASP A 154 10.99 -0.12 14.65
N THR A 155 10.17 -0.53 15.61
CA THR A 155 8.86 -1.13 15.34
C THR A 155 7.89 -0.09 14.76
N CYS A 156 7.82 1.12 15.35
CA CYS A 156 7.04 2.23 14.78
C CYS A 156 7.44 2.50 13.33
N SER A 157 8.75 2.64 13.07
CA SER A 157 9.25 2.92 11.72
C SER A 157 8.91 1.80 10.72
N LYS A 158 9.03 0.53 11.13
CA LYS A 158 8.64 -0.62 10.28
C LYS A 158 7.15 -0.63 9.98
N VAL A 159 6.32 -0.39 10.98
CA VAL A 159 4.85 -0.36 10.84
C VAL A 159 4.43 0.78 9.93
N GLU A 160 4.98 1.98 10.12
CA GLU A 160 4.71 3.15 9.27
C GLU A 160 5.15 2.93 7.82
N THR A 161 6.36 2.39 7.62
CA THR A 161 6.87 2.10 6.27
C THR A 161 5.99 1.10 5.54
N GLN A 162 5.57 0.03 6.24
CA GLN A 162 4.70 -0.98 5.65
C GLN A 162 3.29 -0.44 5.39
N LEU A 163 2.75 0.41 6.27
CA LEU A 163 1.48 1.09 6.07
C LEU A 163 1.50 1.90 4.77
N LEU A 164 2.48 2.79 4.62
CA LEU A 164 2.62 3.63 3.43
C LEU A 164 2.78 2.80 2.16
N ASN A 165 3.56 1.71 2.23
CA ASN A 165 3.72 0.77 1.12
C ASN A 165 2.39 0.13 0.73
N LEU A 166 1.64 -0.43 1.70
CA LEU A 166 0.37 -1.10 1.45
C LEU A 166 -0.72 -0.14 0.98
N GLU A 167 -0.77 1.09 1.52
CA GLU A 167 -1.68 2.14 1.06
C GLU A 167 -1.40 2.52 -0.41
N SER A 168 -0.12 2.66 -0.76
CA SER A 168 0.28 2.93 -2.15
C SER A 168 -0.11 1.77 -3.08
N GLN A 169 0.08 0.52 -2.64
CA GLN A 169 -0.33 -0.66 -3.38
C GLN A 169 -1.85 -0.71 -3.58
N MET A 170 -2.64 -0.40 -2.54
CA MET A 170 -4.11 -0.37 -2.63
C MET A 170 -4.60 0.62 -3.68
N VAL A 171 -4.04 1.83 -3.71
CA VAL A 171 -4.41 2.85 -4.70
C VAL A 171 -4.11 2.36 -6.11
N LEU A 172 -2.93 1.76 -6.33
CA LEU A 172 -2.56 1.22 -7.63
C LEU A 172 -3.49 0.08 -8.07
N TRP A 173 -3.83 -0.84 -7.15
CA TRP A 173 -4.80 -1.90 -7.43
C TRP A 173 -6.16 -1.34 -7.84
N GLN A 174 -6.71 -0.37 -7.10
CA GLN A 174 -7.99 0.25 -7.43
C GLN A 174 -7.97 0.93 -8.80
N GLN A 175 -6.89 1.64 -9.14
CA GLN A 175 -6.75 2.29 -10.43
C GLN A 175 -6.60 1.29 -11.58
N ILE A 176 -5.86 0.19 -11.37
CA ILE A 176 -5.75 -0.90 -12.35
C ILE A 176 -7.12 -1.54 -12.57
N GLU A 177 -7.88 -1.81 -11.51
CA GLU A 177 -9.20 -2.42 -11.58
C GLU A 177 -10.22 -1.50 -12.28
N PHE A 178 -10.17 -0.19 -12.03
CA PHE A 178 -11.02 0.77 -12.73
C PHE A 178 -10.67 0.87 -14.23
N ASN A 179 -9.39 1.12 -14.55
CA ASN A 179 -8.96 1.29 -15.93
C ASN A 179 -9.12 0.00 -16.75
N LYS A 180 -8.90 -1.19 -16.16
CA LYS A 180 -9.09 -2.46 -16.89
C LYS A 180 -10.55 -2.66 -17.28
N GLU A 181 -11.50 -2.29 -16.42
CA GLU A 181 -12.93 -2.46 -16.69
C GLU A 181 -13.32 -1.60 -17.89
N GLU A 182 -12.86 -0.35 -17.92
CA GLU A 182 -13.11 0.58 -19.01
C GLU A 182 -12.49 0.10 -20.34
N VAL A 183 -11.22 -0.30 -20.31
CA VAL A 183 -10.49 -0.81 -21.49
C VAL A 183 -11.12 -2.08 -22.05
N ILE A 184 -11.47 -3.04 -21.19
CA ILE A 184 -12.06 -4.31 -21.63
C ILE A 184 -13.47 -4.09 -22.18
N ALA A 185 -14.28 -3.26 -21.51
CA ALA A 185 -15.62 -2.93 -21.98
C ALA A 185 -15.59 -2.29 -23.37
N TRP A 186 -14.69 -1.32 -23.57
CA TRP A 186 -14.48 -0.72 -24.89
C TRP A 186 -14.06 -1.74 -25.95
N ALA A 187 -13.07 -2.59 -25.64
CA ALA A 187 -12.58 -3.55 -26.61
C ALA A 187 -13.67 -4.55 -27.02
N ILE A 188 -14.46 -5.05 -26.06
CA ILE A 188 -15.59 -5.96 -26.34
C ILE A 188 -16.64 -5.26 -27.22
N GLU A 189 -17.03 -4.04 -26.89
CA GLU A 189 -18.03 -3.29 -27.67
C GLU A 189 -17.53 -2.96 -29.08
N MET A 190 -16.26 -2.57 -29.22
CA MET A 190 -15.67 -2.28 -30.52
C MET A 190 -15.55 -3.55 -31.38
N CYS A 191 -15.10 -4.67 -30.79
CA CYS A 191 -15.12 -5.98 -31.46
C CYS A 191 -16.52 -6.30 -31.97
N ARG A 192 -17.54 -6.15 -31.12
CA ARG A 192 -18.95 -6.41 -31.47
C ARG A 192 -19.41 -5.56 -32.65
N CYS A 193 -19.13 -4.25 -32.63
CA CYS A 193 -19.52 -3.36 -33.73
C CYS A 193 -18.79 -3.67 -35.04
N LEU A 194 -17.49 -3.98 -34.98
CA LEU A 194 -16.70 -4.33 -36.15
C LEU A 194 -17.18 -5.66 -36.75
N ASP A 195 -17.36 -6.68 -35.92
CA ASP A 195 -17.83 -8.00 -36.35
C ASP A 195 -19.26 -7.95 -36.92
N GLU A 196 -20.17 -7.19 -36.28
CA GLU A 196 -21.52 -6.97 -36.80
C GLU A 196 -21.49 -6.28 -38.17
N CYS A 197 -20.62 -5.29 -38.37
CA CYS A 197 -20.48 -4.60 -39.64
C CYS A 197 -19.84 -5.48 -40.73
N ILE A 198 -18.94 -6.39 -40.37
CA ILE A 198 -18.34 -7.36 -41.30
C ILE A 198 -19.39 -8.38 -41.75
N ASN A 199 -20.15 -8.93 -40.79
CA ASN A 199 -21.12 -10.00 -41.08
C ASN A 199 -22.41 -9.49 -41.73
N ASN A 200 -22.82 -8.24 -41.42
CA ASN A 200 -24.03 -7.61 -41.94
C ASN A 200 -23.68 -6.27 -42.63
N PHE A 201 -22.92 -6.34 -43.73
CA PHE A 201 -22.47 -5.15 -44.44
C PHE A 201 -23.65 -4.41 -45.09
N GLU A 202 -24.03 -3.24 -44.53
CA GLU A 202 -25.14 -2.41 -45.03
C GLU A 202 -24.68 -1.37 -46.06
N SER A 203 -23.66 -0.57 -45.72
CA SER A 203 -23.12 0.45 -46.61
C SER A 203 -21.67 0.79 -46.26
N LYS A 204 -20.95 1.31 -47.26
CA LYS A 204 -19.56 1.77 -47.12
C LYS A 204 -19.43 2.93 -46.14
N GLU A 205 -20.39 3.85 -46.12
CA GLU A 205 -20.42 4.99 -45.20
C GLU A 205 -20.53 4.52 -43.75
N LYS A 206 -21.43 3.56 -43.47
CA LYS A 206 -21.59 3.01 -42.12
C LYS A 206 -20.31 2.29 -41.65
N ALA A 207 -19.70 1.50 -42.53
CA ALA A 207 -18.44 0.82 -42.25
C ALA A 207 -17.30 1.81 -41.99
N GLN A 208 -17.21 2.89 -42.78
CA GLN A 208 -16.21 3.94 -42.59
C GLN A 208 -16.40 4.70 -41.27
N LEU A 209 -17.65 4.99 -40.88
CA LEU A 209 -17.95 5.63 -39.59
C LEU A 209 -17.47 4.79 -38.39
N ILE A 210 -17.65 3.46 -38.44
CA ILE A 210 -17.19 2.56 -37.37
C ILE A 210 -15.65 2.53 -37.32
N LEU A 211 -14.98 2.50 -38.47
CA LEU A 211 -13.51 2.54 -38.53
C LEU A 211 -12.95 3.88 -38.03
N ASP A 212 -13.60 5.00 -38.37
CA ASP A 212 -13.19 6.32 -37.89
C ASP A 212 -13.38 6.44 -36.38
N ARG A 213 -14.49 5.91 -35.84
CA ARG A 213 -14.70 5.78 -34.39
C ARG A 213 -13.59 4.96 -33.74
N TYR A 214 -13.28 3.78 -34.27
CA TYR A 214 -12.18 2.95 -33.78
C TYR A 214 -10.85 3.71 -33.75
N ARG A 215 -10.47 4.38 -34.85
CA ARG A 215 -9.21 5.13 -34.95
C ARG A 215 -9.13 6.29 -33.94
N CYS A 216 -10.23 7.02 -33.76
CA CYS A 216 -10.30 8.12 -32.81
C CYS A 216 -10.19 7.62 -31.36
N GLU A 217 -10.93 6.58 -30.99
CA GLU A 217 -10.95 6.05 -29.63
C GLU A 217 -9.67 5.28 -29.28
N LEU A 218 -9.06 4.58 -30.25
CA LEU A 218 -7.85 3.78 -30.06
C LEU A 218 -6.72 4.56 -29.40
N ILE A 219 -6.57 5.85 -29.72
CA ILE A 219 -5.53 6.70 -29.13
C ILE A 219 -5.70 6.76 -27.61
N SER A 220 -6.90 7.11 -27.14
CA SER A 220 -7.23 7.23 -25.71
C SER A 220 -7.08 5.89 -24.99
N TYR A 221 -7.63 4.81 -25.55
CA TYR A 221 -7.57 3.50 -24.91
C TYR A 221 -6.16 2.88 -24.94
N SER A 222 -5.33 3.21 -25.93
CA SER A 222 -3.91 2.85 -25.95
C SER A 222 -3.12 3.57 -24.85
N GLU A 223 -3.42 4.85 -24.62
CA GLU A 223 -2.85 5.59 -23.48
C GLU A 223 -3.26 4.97 -22.14
N MET A 224 -4.54 4.62 -21.98
CA MET A 224 -5.04 3.95 -20.78
C MET A 224 -4.42 2.56 -20.57
N LYS A 225 -4.24 1.77 -21.63
CA LYS A 225 -3.50 0.50 -21.59
C LYS A 225 -2.07 0.72 -21.09
N ASN A 226 -1.35 1.69 -21.66
CA ASN A 226 0.04 1.99 -21.26
C ASN A 226 0.12 2.47 -19.81
N ASP A 227 -0.88 3.23 -19.35
CA ASP A 227 -1.00 3.65 -17.96
C ASP A 227 -1.23 2.47 -17.01
N ILE A 228 -2.08 1.50 -17.36
CA ILE A 228 -2.22 0.23 -16.63
C ILE A 228 -0.86 -0.49 -16.54
N LEU A 229 -0.13 -0.61 -17.64
CA LEU A 229 1.18 -1.30 -17.66
C LEU A 229 2.19 -0.62 -16.74
N LYS A 230 2.28 0.71 -16.75
CA LYS A 230 3.14 1.49 -15.84
C LYS A 230 2.75 1.29 -14.37
N LYS A 231 1.45 1.23 -14.06
CA LYS A 231 0.95 0.95 -12.71
C LYS A 231 1.31 -0.45 -12.24
N ILE A 232 1.22 -1.45 -13.12
CA ILE A 232 1.68 -2.82 -12.81
C ILE A 232 3.17 -2.84 -12.49
N GLU A 233 4.01 -2.17 -13.28
CA GLU A 233 5.45 -2.07 -13.01
C GLU A 233 5.73 -1.37 -11.67
N SER A 234 4.95 -0.34 -11.35
CA SER A 234 5.06 0.38 -10.07
C SER A 234 4.68 -0.51 -8.89
N LEU A 235 3.64 -1.33 -9.04
CA LEU A 235 3.25 -2.33 -8.04
C LEU A 235 4.31 -3.42 -7.86
N GLN A 236 4.96 -3.86 -8.95
CA GLN A 236 6.08 -4.79 -8.87
C GLN A 236 7.26 -4.18 -8.11
N LYS A 237 7.60 -2.90 -8.35
CA LYS A 237 8.67 -2.19 -7.61
C LYS A 237 8.38 -2.12 -6.10
N LEU A 238 7.13 -1.85 -5.71
CA LEU A 238 6.69 -1.85 -4.31
C LEU A 238 6.78 -3.24 -3.65
N ASN A 239 6.84 -4.30 -4.46
CA ASN A 239 6.96 -5.68 -4.02
C ASN A 239 8.33 -6.28 -4.40
N ASN A 240 9.40 -5.48 -4.33
CA ASN A 240 10.79 -5.91 -4.59
C ASN A 240 11.03 -6.49 -5.99
N ASN A 241 10.32 -5.98 -6.99
CA ASN A 241 10.34 -6.45 -8.38
C ASN A 241 9.95 -7.92 -8.57
N VAL A 242 9.20 -8.49 -7.62
CA VAL A 242 8.65 -9.84 -7.77
C VAL A 242 7.48 -9.80 -8.75
N GLU A 243 7.42 -10.80 -9.62
CA GLU A 243 6.33 -10.95 -10.56
C GLU A 243 5.02 -11.34 -9.86
N ILE A 244 3.92 -10.74 -10.29
CA ILE A 244 2.58 -10.95 -9.73
C ILE A 244 1.75 -11.68 -10.78
N PRO A 245 1.48 -12.99 -10.64
CA PRO A 245 0.91 -13.82 -11.69
C PRO A 245 -0.43 -13.32 -12.25
N THR A 246 -1.29 -12.78 -11.39
CA THR A 246 -2.59 -12.21 -11.76
C THR A 246 -2.45 -11.00 -12.68
N LEU A 247 -1.45 -10.15 -12.43
CA LEU A 247 -1.16 -8.99 -13.27
C LEU A 247 -0.47 -9.38 -14.58
N THR A 248 0.40 -10.39 -14.57
CA THR A 248 0.95 -10.97 -15.80
C THR A 248 -0.17 -11.51 -16.69
N SER A 249 -1.16 -12.18 -16.09
CA SER A 249 -2.33 -12.68 -16.79
C SER A 249 -3.19 -11.53 -17.35
N LEU A 250 -3.41 -10.48 -16.55
CA LEU A 250 -4.13 -9.27 -17.00
C LEU A 250 -3.43 -8.58 -18.19
N LYS A 251 -2.09 -8.48 -18.18
CA LYS A 251 -1.33 -7.94 -19.32
C LYS A 251 -1.63 -8.71 -20.61
N SER A 252 -1.64 -10.04 -20.54
CA SER A 252 -1.96 -10.88 -21.70
C SER A 252 -3.40 -10.71 -22.15
N VAL A 253 -4.37 -10.65 -21.24
CA VAL A 253 -5.79 -10.45 -21.58
C VAL A 253 -6.00 -9.12 -22.30
N ILE A 254 -5.47 -8.02 -21.77
CA ILE A 254 -5.57 -6.70 -22.41
C ILE A 254 -4.89 -6.73 -23.78
N GLN A 255 -3.70 -7.34 -23.89
CA GLN A 255 -3.00 -7.44 -25.17
C GLN A 255 -3.85 -8.18 -26.22
N ASN A 256 -4.42 -9.34 -25.85
CA ASN A 256 -5.24 -10.15 -26.75
C ASN A 256 -6.48 -9.38 -27.25
N HIS A 257 -7.16 -8.64 -26.38
CA HIS A 257 -8.32 -7.83 -26.78
C HIS A 257 -7.94 -6.74 -27.78
N PHE A 258 -6.82 -6.03 -27.59
CA PHE A 258 -6.37 -5.03 -28.56
C PHE A 258 -6.00 -5.67 -29.91
N GLU A 259 -5.36 -6.83 -29.90
CA GLU A 259 -5.04 -7.58 -31.12
C GLU A 259 -6.31 -8.03 -31.84
N GLU A 260 -7.33 -8.48 -31.12
CA GLU A 260 -8.62 -8.87 -31.68
C GLU A 260 -9.34 -7.69 -32.36
N VAL A 261 -9.45 -6.55 -31.67
CA VAL A 261 -10.05 -5.33 -32.24
C VAL A 261 -9.28 -4.89 -33.50
N ALA A 262 -7.94 -4.88 -33.44
CA ALA A 262 -7.11 -4.50 -34.58
C ALA A 262 -7.28 -5.44 -35.78
N ASN A 263 -7.38 -6.75 -35.53
CA ASN A 263 -7.63 -7.75 -36.57
C ASN A 263 -9.00 -7.56 -37.23
N LEU A 264 -10.05 -7.30 -36.44
CA LEU A 264 -11.38 -7.02 -36.98
C LEU A 264 -11.42 -5.71 -37.77
N ALA A 265 -10.77 -4.66 -37.28
CA ALA A 265 -10.67 -3.39 -38.00
C ALA A 265 -9.96 -3.57 -39.35
N SER A 266 -8.85 -4.32 -39.37
CA SER A 266 -8.13 -4.63 -40.61
C SER A 266 -8.96 -5.45 -41.59
N LYS A 267 -9.77 -6.40 -41.11
CA LYS A 267 -10.71 -7.16 -41.95
C LYS A 267 -11.77 -6.25 -42.57
N LEU A 268 -12.40 -5.38 -41.78
CA LEU A 268 -13.41 -4.45 -42.28
C LEU A 268 -12.82 -3.46 -43.31
N GLU A 269 -11.60 -2.96 -43.07
CA GLU A 269 -10.87 -2.15 -44.07
C GLU A 269 -10.63 -2.91 -45.37
N GLY A 270 -10.33 -4.22 -45.29
CA GLY A 270 -10.21 -5.11 -46.44
C GLY A 270 -11.51 -5.21 -47.22
N CYS A 271 -12.63 -5.50 -46.54
CA CYS A 271 -13.96 -5.58 -47.15
C CYS A 271 -14.34 -4.28 -47.88
N ILE A 272 -14.10 -3.12 -47.28
CA ILE A 272 -14.40 -1.82 -47.92
C ILE A 272 -13.57 -1.62 -49.20
N LYS A 273 -12.29 -2.02 -49.20
CA LYS A 273 -11.41 -1.90 -50.36
C LYS A 273 -11.85 -2.81 -51.50
N GLU A 274 -12.16 -4.07 -51.20
CA GLU A 274 -12.63 -5.05 -52.17
C GLU A 274 -13.96 -4.61 -52.81
N LEU A 275 -14.94 -4.20 -51.98
CA LEU A 275 -16.21 -3.68 -52.47
C LEU A 275 -16.04 -2.41 -53.31
N GLY A 276 -15.12 -1.51 -52.93
CA GLY A 276 -14.83 -0.32 -53.72
C GLY A 276 -14.21 -0.64 -55.09
N ALA A 277 -13.43 -1.71 -55.20
CA ALA A 277 -12.91 -2.17 -56.49
C ALA A 277 -14.02 -2.78 -57.35
N GLU A 278 -14.88 -3.62 -56.77
CA GLU A 278 -16.02 -4.23 -57.46
C GLU A 278 -17.04 -3.18 -57.94
N GLU A 279 -17.34 -2.18 -57.11
CA GLU A 279 -18.21 -1.05 -57.47
C GLU A 279 -17.67 -0.27 -58.68
N GLU A 280 -16.36 -0.01 -58.70
CA GLU A 280 -15.71 0.69 -59.80
C GLU A 280 -15.77 -0.11 -61.11
N ASP A 281 -15.56 -1.42 -61.03
CA ASP A 281 -15.61 -2.30 -62.19
C ASP A 281 -17.03 -2.41 -62.76
N VAL A 282 -18.05 -2.60 -61.91
CA VAL A 282 -19.46 -2.57 -62.31
C VAL A 282 -19.83 -1.23 -62.95
N ARG A 283 -19.35 -0.11 -62.39
CA ARG A 283 -19.61 1.22 -62.94
C ARG A 283 -18.99 1.39 -64.34
N LYS A 284 -17.78 0.87 -64.57
CA LYS A 284 -17.15 0.89 -65.91
C LYS A 284 -17.94 0.05 -66.91
N GLU A 285 -18.37 -1.14 -66.52
CA GLU A 285 -19.21 -2.00 -67.36
C GLU A 285 -20.54 -1.30 -67.70
N GLN A 286 -21.18 -0.67 -66.72
CA GLN A 286 -22.41 0.11 -66.94
C GLN A 286 -22.18 1.26 -67.93
N GLN A 287 -21.08 1.99 -67.82
CA GLN A 287 -20.75 3.09 -68.74
C GLN A 287 -20.51 2.56 -70.16
N GLN A 288 -19.79 1.46 -70.30
CA GLN A 288 -19.55 0.81 -71.59
C GLN A 288 -20.86 0.34 -72.24
N LEU A 289 -21.74 -0.32 -71.49
CA LEU A 289 -23.06 -0.74 -71.95
C LEU A 289 -23.95 0.45 -72.33
N SER A 290 -23.91 1.53 -71.55
CA SER A 290 -24.69 2.74 -71.82
C SER A 290 -24.23 3.43 -73.11
N GLU A 291 -22.91 3.51 -73.33
CA GLU A 291 -22.34 4.05 -74.56
C GLU A 291 -22.65 3.18 -75.76
N TRP A 292 -22.53 1.86 -75.61
CA TRP A 292 -22.92 0.90 -76.65
C TRP A 292 -24.41 1.04 -77.02
N LEU A 293 -25.30 1.13 -76.04
CA LEU A 293 -26.74 1.37 -76.26
C LEU A 293 -27.00 2.70 -76.96
N ARG A 294 -26.27 3.76 -76.61
CA ARG A 294 -26.37 5.07 -77.26
C ARG A 294 -25.98 4.98 -78.73
N LEU A 295 -24.83 4.36 -79.03
CA LEU A 295 -24.36 4.18 -80.41
C LEU A 295 -25.32 3.32 -81.23
N MET A 296 -25.84 2.23 -80.67
CA MET A 296 -26.85 1.40 -81.31
C MET A 296 -28.14 2.19 -81.60
N ARG A 297 -28.60 3.01 -80.64
CA ARG A 297 -29.78 3.87 -80.83
C ARG A 297 -29.56 4.89 -81.94
N GLU A 298 -28.39 5.54 -81.97
CA GLU A 298 -28.02 6.49 -83.02
C GLU A 298 -27.95 5.83 -84.39
N ALA A 299 -27.41 4.62 -84.48
CA ALA A 299 -27.41 3.83 -85.71
C ALA A 299 -28.85 3.55 -86.18
N VAL A 300 -29.70 3.02 -85.29
CA VAL A 300 -31.12 2.74 -85.61
C VAL A 300 -31.87 4.01 -86.03
N SER A 301 -31.70 5.13 -85.34
CA SER A 301 -32.35 6.39 -85.72
C SER A 301 -31.89 6.93 -87.08
N LYS A 302 -30.62 6.73 -87.46
CA LYS A 302 -30.14 7.06 -88.82
C LYS A 302 -30.75 6.14 -89.89
N CYS A 303 -31.03 4.89 -89.53
CA CYS A 303 -31.72 3.93 -90.39
C CYS A 303 -33.22 4.26 -90.56
N GLU A 304 -33.82 5.05 -89.66
CA GLU A 304 -35.21 5.55 -89.77
C GLU A 304 -35.36 6.84 -90.60
N ASP A 305 -34.26 7.54 -90.91
CA ASP A 305 -34.29 8.79 -91.68
C ASP A 305 -34.39 8.53 -93.20
N ILE A 306 -35.62 8.46 -93.70
CA ILE A 306 -35.96 8.22 -95.12
C ILE A 306 -35.83 9.51 -95.96
N SER A 307 -35.40 10.64 -95.37
CA SER A 307 -35.25 11.91 -96.08
C SER A 307 -33.90 12.10 -96.77
N ALA A 308 -32.95 11.18 -96.55
CA ALA A 308 -31.64 11.14 -97.19
C ALA A 308 -31.70 10.58 -98.63
N ASP A 309 -30.64 10.77 -99.42
CA ASP A 309 -30.53 10.18 -100.76
C ASP A 309 -30.29 8.65 -100.70
N ASP A 310 -30.67 7.95 -101.77
CA ASP A 310 -30.69 6.47 -101.81
C ASP A 310 -29.33 5.83 -101.46
N GLU A 311 -28.21 6.50 -101.78
CA GLU A 311 -26.86 6.05 -101.46
C GLU A 311 -26.56 6.14 -99.95
N THR A 312 -27.02 7.20 -99.28
CA THR A 312 -26.89 7.36 -97.82
C THR A 312 -27.81 6.41 -97.06
N ILE A 313 -29.02 6.13 -97.58
CA ILE A 313 -29.95 5.16 -96.97
C ILE A 313 -29.35 3.75 -97.00
N LEU A 314 -28.77 3.33 -98.13
CA LEU A 314 -28.08 2.04 -98.26
C LEU A 314 -26.86 1.94 -97.33
N GLN A 315 -26.05 3.01 -97.24
CA GLN A 315 -24.88 3.05 -96.37
C GLN A 315 -25.25 3.04 -94.88
N ASN A 316 -26.34 3.69 -94.48
CA ASN A 316 -26.86 3.64 -93.11
C ASN A 316 -27.34 2.23 -92.76
N TYR A 317 -28.05 1.54 -93.67
CA TYR A 317 -28.49 0.16 -93.47
C TYR A 317 -27.32 -0.84 -93.33
N GLU A 318 -26.25 -0.67 -94.10
CA GLU A 318 -25.02 -1.50 -93.95
C GLU A 318 -24.30 -1.24 -92.62
N ASN A 319 -24.27 0.01 -92.15
CA ASN A 319 -23.66 0.37 -90.85
C ASN A 319 -24.50 -0.06 -89.63
N CYS A 320 -25.80 -0.36 -89.82
CA CYS A 320 -26.72 -0.88 -88.79
C CYS A 320 -26.63 -2.41 -88.60
N LYS A 321 -25.96 -3.13 -89.50
CA LYS A 321 -25.92 -4.60 -89.55
C LYS A 321 -24.78 -5.19 -88.74
#